data_AF-A0A1Y5HYR5-F1
#
_entry.id   AF-A0A1Y5HYR5-F1
#
_cell.length_a   1.000
_cell.length_b   1.000
_cell.length_c   1.000
_cell.angle_alpha   90.00
_cell.angle_beta   90.00
_cell.angle_gamma   90.00
#
_symmetry.space_group_name_H-M   'P 1'
#
loop_
_entity.id
_entity.type
_entity.pdbx_description
1 polymer ?
#
loop_
_entity_poly.entity_id
_entity_poly.type
_entity_poly.pdbx_seq_one_letter_code
_entity_poly.pdbx_strand_id
1 'polypeptide(L)'
;MLHRPISNKASNQASSIDALAAHAKASADPLRLNILRILGEGSFGVLELCQLFEVKQSSMSHHLKILANAGLVTTRREGNSIFYRRVLLNINSESPNAAWFDLTQVLFSTLDTLAIADIISERLQGLYQERATNSQEFFTKHAAEFHQKQDLIASHEQYGETLQDLVATLNLQQASTALEIGPGEGDLLPALSKRFKHVIGLDVSKAMLDKASLKATDQQLGNVELLHGDCELALEQNVQADLVTCNMVLHHVPAPKEIFNHSAELLKPGGCLLITDLCAHDQAWARESCGDLWLGFAPEDLTRWAKEARLKEEQTQFLAL
;
A
#
# COMPACT_ATOMS: atom_id res chain seq x y z
N MET A 1 49.46 -30.12 19.34
CA MET A 1 49.26 -29.91 17.89
C MET A 1 47.80 -30.16 17.57
N LEU A 2 47.10 -29.12 17.09
CA LEU A 2 46.02 -29.13 16.09
C LEU A 2 45.26 -27.79 16.22
N HIS A 3 45.87 -26.76 15.63
CA HIS A 3 45.18 -25.51 15.29
C HIS A 3 44.27 -25.80 14.10
N ARG A 4 42.95 -25.66 14.27
CA ARG A 4 42.01 -25.47 13.17
C ARG A 4 41.62 -24.00 13.17
N PRO A 5 41.90 -23.21 12.13
CA PRO A 5 41.44 -21.84 12.07
C PRO A 5 39.93 -21.87 11.78
N ILE A 6 39.16 -21.22 12.65
CA ILE A 6 37.77 -20.87 12.37
C ILE A 6 37.81 -19.82 11.26
N SER A 7 37.28 -20.17 10.09
CA SER A 7 37.23 -19.33 8.90
C SER A 7 36.28 -18.15 9.13
N ASN A 8 36.82 -17.05 9.66
CA ASN A 8 36.14 -15.76 9.78
C ASN A 8 36.22 -14.99 8.44
N LYS A 9 35.60 -15.51 7.38
CA LYS A 9 35.66 -14.93 6.02
C LYS A 9 34.33 -14.43 5.45
N ALA A 10 33.19 -14.72 6.08
CA ALA A 10 31.89 -14.37 5.53
C ALA A 10 31.36 -12.98 5.96
N SER A 11 31.82 -12.41 7.08
CA SER A 11 31.27 -11.17 7.64
C SER A 11 31.97 -9.87 7.20
N ASN A 12 33.12 -9.94 6.51
CA ASN A 12 33.97 -8.76 6.28
C ASN A 12 33.96 -8.21 4.83
N GLN A 13 33.13 -8.76 3.93
CA GLN A 13 33.03 -8.29 2.53
C GLN A 13 31.95 -7.21 2.33
N ALA A 14 30.86 -7.22 3.11
CA ALA A 14 29.75 -6.27 2.96
C ALA A 14 30.08 -4.85 3.46
N SER A 15 31.10 -4.71 4.32
CA SER A 15 31.47 -3.45 4.99
C SER A 15 32.86 -2.93 4.60
N SER A 16 33.34 -3.27 3.40
CA SER A 16 34.62 -2.76 2.89
C SER A 16 34.49 -1.34 2.32
N ILE A 17 35.59 -0.60 2.24
CA ILE A 17 35.62 0.74 1.59
C ILE A 17 35.19 0.63 0.11
N ASP A 18 35.56 -0.43 -0.59
CA ASP A 18 35.13 -0.66 -1.97
C ASP A 18 33.61 -0.91 -2.07
N ALA A 19 33.03 -1.62 -1.10
CA ALA A 19 31.59 -1.84 -1.03
C ALA A 19 30.84 -0.54 -0.72
N LEU A 20 31.35 0.30 0.19
CA LEU A 20 30.81 1.63 0.46
C LEU A 20 30.87 2.52 -0.79
N ALA A 21 32.02 2.53 -1.47
CA ALA A 21 32.19 3.29 -2.71
C ALA A 21 31.22 2.82 -3.79
N ALA A 22 31.00 1.51 -3.93
CA ALA A 22 30.01 0.96 -4.86
C ALA A 22 28.57 1.38 -4.49
N HIS A 23 28.21 1.32 -3.21
CA HIS A 23 26.90 1.74 -2.70
C HIS A 23 26.66 3.25 -2.94
N ALA A 24 27.61 4.10 -2.55
CA ALA A 24 27.55 5.54 -2.79
C ALA A 24 27.49 5.86 -4.29
N LYS A 25 28.33 5.22 -5.11
CA LYS A 25 28.35 5.38 -6.57
C LYS A 25 27.04 4.93 -7.23
N ALA A 26 26.31 3.99 -6.63
CA ALA A 26 24.99 3.60 -7.12
C ALA A 26 23.95 4.72 -7.01
N SER A 27 24.03 5.53 -5.96
CA SER A 27 23.18 6.70 -5.76
C SER A 27 23.71 7.99 -6.38
N ALA A 28 25.00 8.09 -6.72
CA ALA A 28 25.62 9.28 -7.30
C ALA A 28 25.32 9.47 -8.81
N ASP A 29 24.04 9.44 -9.19
CA ASP A 29 23.56 9.69 -10.56
C ASP A 29 22.14 10.27 -10.53
N PRO A 30 21.86 11.37 -11.26
CA PRO A 30 20.58 12.06 -11.17
C PRO A 30 19.37 11.18 -11.51
N LEU A 31 19.48 10.30 -12.51
CA LEU A 31 18.37 9.44 -12.91
C LEU A 31 18.11 8.38 -11.83
N ARG A 32 19.15 7.75 -11.28
CA ARG A 32 18.99 6.77 -10.19
C ARG A 32 18.44 7.39 -8.92
N LEU A 33 18.79 8.62 -8.58
CA LEU A 33 18.16 9.36 -7.47
C LEU A 33 16.68 9.62 -7.72
N ASN A 34 16.31 9.98 -8.95
CA ASN A 34 14.91 10.15 -9.33
C ASN A 34 14.12 8.83 -9.31
N ILE A 35 14.72 7.74 -9.81
CA ILE A 35 14.13 6.39 -9.72
C ILE A 35 13.90 6.02 -8.26
N LEU A 36 14.92 6.14 -7.40
CA LEU A 36 14.78 5.88 -5.97
C LEU A 36 13.67 6.75 -5.39
N ARG A 37 13.61 8.03 -5.74
CA ARG A 37 12.55 8.93 -5.29
C ARG A 37 11.17 8.35 -5.57
N ILE A 38 10.87 8.01 -6.82
CA ILE A 38 9.59 7.41 -7.24
C ILE A 38 9.33 6.06 -6.56
N LEU A 39 10.34 5.21 -6.44
CA LEU A 39 10.23 3.93 -5.73
C LEU A 39 9.96 4.06 -4.22
N GLY A 40 9.98 5.29 -3.67
CA GLY A 40 9.55 5.59 -2.31
C GLY A 40 8.03 5.64 -2.16
N GLU A 41 7.31 5.91 -3.26
CA GLU A 41 5.83 5.97 -3.31
C GLU A 41 5.21 4.57 -3.49
N GLY A 42 5.99 3.57 -3.92
CA GLY A 42 5.49 2.20 -4.09
C GLY A 42 6.37 1.34 -4.98
N SER A 43 5.79 0.26 -5.51
CA SER A 43 6.47 -0.65 -6.45
C SER A 43 6.13 -0.33 -7.92
N PHE A 44 7.13 -0.38 -8.79
CA PHE A 44 6.98 -0.07 -10.21
C PHE A 44 7.66 -1.11 -11.09
N GLY A 45 7.00 -1.45 -12.19
CA GLY A 45 7.53 -2.31 -13.24
C GLY A 45 8.56 -1.57 -14.09
N VAL A 46 9.44 -2.33 -14.75
CA VAL A 46 10.49 -1.75 -15.61
C VAL A 46 9.88 -0.87 -16.71
N LEU A 47 8.78 -1.29 -17.33
CA LEU A 47 8.14 -0.54 -18.42
C LEU A 47 7.49 0.76 -17.93
N GLU A 48 6.88 0.75 -16.75
CA GLU A 48 6.31 1.96 -16.13
C GLU A 48 7.42 2.97 -15.85
N LEU A 49 8.55 2.53 -15.29
CA LEU A 49 9.71 3.41 -15.07
C LEU A 49 10.29 3.93 -16.40
N CYS A 50 10.28 3.13 -17.46
CA CYS A 50 10.69 3.59 -18.80
C CYS A 50 9.80 4.72 -19.30
N GLN A 51 8.48 4.60 -19.11
CA GLN A 51 7.50 5.61 -19.49
C GLN A 51 7.66 6.89 -18.67
N LEU A 52 7.79 6.76 -17.34
CA LEU A 52 7.96 7.90 -16.44
C LEU A 52 9.20 8.74 -16.79
N PHE A 53 10.34 8.08 -17.00
CA PHE A 53 11.62 8.76 -17.22
C PHE A 53 12.02 8.92 -18.69
N GLU A 54 11.21 8.43 -19.65
CA GLU A 54 11.54 8.39 -21.10
C GLU A 54 12.87 7.72 -21.42
N VAL A 55 13.14 6.61 -20.74
CA VAL A 55 14.38 5.84 -20.90
C VAL A 55 14.08 4.50 -21.56
N LYS A 56 14.94 4.07 -22.48
CA LYS A 56 14.82 2.75 -23.12
C LYS A 56 14.97 1.62 -22.09
N GLN A 57 14.21 0.54 -22.28
CA GLN A 57 14.18 -0.61 -21.37
C GLN A 57 15.57 -1.20 -21.05
N SER A 58 16.48 -1.28 -22.02
CA SER A 58 17.84 -1.80 -21.80
C SER A 58 18.64 -0.91 -20.85
N SER A 59 18.50 0.41 -20.97
CA SER A 59 19.15 1.39 -20.11
C SER A 59 18.51 1.39 -18.72
N MET A 60 17.17 1.40 -18.63
CA MET A 60 16.44 1.35 -17.36
C MET A 60 16.81 0.08 -16.56
N SER A 61 16.80 -1.09 -17.21
CA SER A 61 17.22 -2.35 -16.60
C SER A 61 18.65 -2.29 -16.06
N HIS A 62 19.56 -1.58 -16.74
CA HIS A 62 20.92 -1.39 -16.28
C HIS A 62 20.99 -0.53 -15.00
N HIS A 63 20.29 0.61 -14.96
CA HIS A 63 20.21 1.45 -13.76
C HIS A 63 19.63 0.69 -12.56
N LEU A 64 18.54 -0.03 -12.78
CA LEU A 64 17.87 -0.84 -11.75
C LEU A 64 18.77 -1.98 -11.24
N LYS A 65 19.51 -2.64 -12.13
CA LYS A 65 20.50 -3.66 -11.72
C LYS A 65 21.61 -3.06 -10.85
N ILE A 66 22.09 -1.85 -11.16
CA ILE A 66 23.10 -1.20 -10.32
C ILE A 66 22.53 -0.88 -8.94
N LEU A 67 21.31 -0.33 -8.88
CA LEU A 67 20.63 -0.04 -7.61
C LEU A 67 20.40 -1.32 -6.79
N ALA A 68 19.99 -2.41 -7.43
CA ALA A 68 19.74 -3.69 -6.77
C ALA A 68 21.03 -4.30 -6.22
N ASN A 69 22.11 -4.29 -7.01
CA ASN A 69 23.42 -4.76 -6.58
C ASN A 69 24.01 -3.94 -5.41
N ALA A 70 23.60 -2.68 -5.28
CA ALA A 70 23.97 -1.81 -4.18
C ALA A 70 23.07 -1.97 -2.95
N GLY A 71 22.03 -2.79 -3.00
CA GLY A 71 21.08 -2.99 -1.91
C GLY A 71 20.11 -1.82 -1.70
N LEU A 72 19.98 -0.90 -2.66
CA LEU A 72 19.10 0.28 -2.55
C LEU A 72 17.65 -0.01 -2.98
N VAL A 73 17.46 -1.07 -3.77
CA VAL A 73 16.14 -1.52 -4.20
C VAL A 73 16.01 -3.02 -4.01
N THR A 74 14.79 -3.48 -3.76
CA THR A 74 14.45 -4.89 -3.81
C THR A 74 13.59 -5.15 -5.04
N THR A 75 13.65 -6.38 -5.54
CA THR A 75 12.93 -6.80 -6.73
C THR A 75 11.96 -7.89 -6.37
N ARG A 76 10.80 -7.88 -7.03
CA ARG A 76 9.85 -8.96 -6.99
C ARG A 76 9.47 -9.34 -8.40
N ARG A 77 9.50 -10.65 -8.69
CA ARG A 77 9.02 -11.16 -9.97
C ARG A 77 7.54 -11.47 -9.86
N GLU A 78 6.76 -10.96 -10.80
CA GLU A 78 5.32 -11.14 -10.86
C GLU A 78 4.94 -11.49 -12.31
N GLY A 79 4.63 -12.77 -12.54
CA GLY A 79 4.45 -13.31 -13.90
C GLY A 79 5.68 -13.10 -14.78
N ASN A 80 5.48 -12.41 -15.90
CA ASN A 80 6.54 -12.05 -16.85
C ASN A 80 7.23 -10.72 -16.53
N SER A 81 6.76 -9.99 -15.51
CA SER A 81 7.27 -8.67 -15.14
C SER A 81 8.10 -8.71 -13.87
N ILE A 82 9.01 -7.75 -13.72
CA ILE A 82 9.78 -7.52 -12.49
C ILE A 82 9.41 -6.14 -11.97
N PHE A 83 8.96 -6.10 -10.72
CA PHE A 83 8.66 -4.89 -9.98
C PHE A 83 9.82 -4.55 -9.05
N TYR A 84 10.08 -3.26 -8.91
CA TYR A 84 11.12 -2.70 -8.06
C TYR A 84 10.47 -1.81 -7.02
N ARG A 85 11.03 -1.80 -5.81
CA ARG A 85 10.71 -0.86 -4.73
C ARG A 85 11.98 -0.47 -3.99
N ARG A 86 11.95 0.62 -3.23
CA ARG A 86 13.03 0.89 -2.28
C ARG A 86 13.17 -0.28 -1.32
N VAL A 87 14.42 -0.56 -0.96
CA VAL A 87 14.71 -1.50 0.11
C VAL A 87 14.02 -1.04 1.40
N LEU A 88 13.41 -1.97 2.11
CA LEU A 88 12.91 -1.68 3.44
C LEU A 88 14.09 -1.72 4.42
N LEU A 89 14.31 -0.61 5.11
CA LEU A 89 15.38 -0.48 6.07
C LEU A 89 14.92 -1.08 7.41
N ASN A 90 15.65 -2.08 7.90
CA ASN A 90 15.42 -2.70 9.20
C ASN A 90 16.67 -2.52 10.08
N ILE A 91 16.46 -2.19 11.35
CA ILE A 91 17.51 -1.98 12.36
C ILE A 91 18.18 -3.30 12.78
N ASN A 92 17.52 -4.44 12.52
CA ASN A 92 18.05 -5.75 12.87
C ASN A 92 19.29 -6.11 12.02
N SER A 93 20.42 -6.28 12.71
CA SER A 93 21.79 -6.46 12.18
C SER A 93 22.03 -7.70 11.32
N GLU A 94 21.02 -8.55 11.09
CA GLU A 94 21.10 -9.75 10.25
C GLU A 94 20.67 -9.50 8.80
N SER A 95 20.16 -8.30 8.48
CA SER A 95 19.76 -7.95 7.12
C SER A 95 21.00 -7.77 6.20
N PRO A 96 20.98 -8.30 4.96
CA PRO A 96 22.06 -8.05 3.98
C PRO A 96 22.29 -6.56 3.69
N ASN A 97 21.35 -5.68 4.04
CA ASN A 97 21.43 -4.23 3.84
C ASN A 97 21.82 -3.46 5.11
N ALA A 98 22.16 -4.14 6.21
CA ALA A 98 22.50 -3.51 7.48
C ALA A 98 23.81 -2.70 7.42
N ALA A 99 24.74 -3.07 6.52
CA ALA A 99 26.07 -2.46 6.46
C ALA A 99 26.05 -0.93 6.25
N TRP A 100 25.05 -0.42 5.52
CA TRP A 100 24.93 1.00 5.15
C TRP A 100 23.59 1.61 5.57
N PHE A 101 22.99 1.09 6.64
CA PHE A 101 21.67 1.51 7.12
C PHE A 101 21.57 3.04 7.28
N ASP A 102 22.45 3.64 8.09
CA ASP A 102 22.40 5.08 8.40
C ASP A 102 22.54 5.95 7.15
N LEU A 103 23.47 5.61 6.27
CA LEU A 103 23.70 6.33 5.01
C LEU A 103 22.47 6.23 4.08
N THR A 104 21.91 5.03 3.96
CA THR A 104 20.73 4.78 3.12
C THR A 104 19.49 5.49 3.67
N GLN A 105 19.32 5.49 5.00
CA GLN A 105 18.24 6.19 5.67
C GLN A 105 18.31 7.71 5.43
N VAL A 106 19.50 8.31 5.57
CA VAL A 106 19.70 9.74 5.28
C VAL A 106 19.46 10.03 3.80
N LEU A 107 19.93 9.17 2.90
CA LEU A 107 19.68 9.33 1.46
C LEU A 107 18.18 9.34 1.15
N PHE A 108 17.43 8.35 1.64
CA PHE A 108 15.99 8.24 1.39
C PHE A 108 15.22 9.41 1.99
N SER A 109 15.47 9.74 3.25
CA SER A 109 14.81 10.90 3.89
C SER A 109 15.13 12.20 3.15
N THR A 110 16.35 12.38 2.66
CA THR A 110 16.70 13.54 1.83
C THR A 110 15.91 13.56 0.52
N LEU A 111 15.83 12.42 -0.18
CA LEU A 111 15.05 12.31 -1.42
C LEU A 111 13.57 12.65 -1.22
N ASP A 112 12.99 12.25 -0.08
CA ASP A 112 11.58 12.48 0.23
C ASP A 112 11.27 13.96 0.51
N THR A 113 12.29 14.77 0.82
CA THR A 113 12.13 16.24 0.94
C THR A 113 12.23 16.99 -0.39
N LEU A 114 12.66 16.33 -1.46
CA LEU A 114 12.89 16.97 -2.76
C LEU A 114 11.64 16.86 -3.63
N ALA A 115 11.09 18.01 -4.05
CA ALA A 115 9.94 18.07 -4.95
C ALA A 115 10.18 17.30 -6.27
N ILE A 116 9.22 16.44 -6.64
CA ILE A 116 9.22 15.76 -7.93
C ILE A 116 9.04 16.80 -9.03
N ALA A 117 9.80 16.69 -10.12
CA ALA A 117 9.66 17.62 -11.24
C ALA A 117 8.25 17.49 -11.83
N ASP A 118 7.62 18.62 -12.17
CA ASP A 118 6.22 18.67 -12.62
C ASP A 118 5.91 17.67 -13.74
N ILE A 119 6.82 17.56 -14.72
CA ILE A 119 6.68 16.61 -15.83
C ILE A 119 6.65 15.14 -15.39
N ILE A 120 7.41 14.77 -14.36
CA ILE A 120 7.41 13.41 -13.80
C ILE A 120 6.14 13.21 -12.97
N SER A 121 5.72 14.23 -12.22
CA SER A 121 4.49 14.19 -11.43
C SER A 121 3.26 13.97 -12.32
N GLU A 122 3.16 14.69 -13.44
CA GLU A 122 2.08 14.54 -14.43
C GLU A 122 2.05 13.12 -15.02
N ARG A 123 3.20 12.57 -15.41
CA ARG A 123 3.30 11.19 -15.92
C ARG A 123 2.94 10.16 -14.86
N LEU A 124 3.32 10.40 -13.62
CA LEU A 124 2.99 9.52 -12.49
C LEU A 124 1.48 9.50 -12.24
N GLN A 125 0.84 10.67 -12.25
CA GLN A 125 -0.62 10.77 -12.16
C GLN A 125 -1.31 10.03 -13.31
N GLY A 126 -0.84 10.20 -14.55
CA GLY A 126 -1.37 9.46 -15.71
C GLY A 126 -1.24 7.94 -15.55
N LEU A 127 -0.11 7.45 -15.04
CA LEU A 127 0.09 6.03 -14.73
C LEU A 127 -0.88 5.53 -13.65
N TYR A 128 -1.09 6.32 -12.58
CA TYR A 128 -2.04 5.96 -11.54
C TYR A 128 -3.48 5.94 -12.05
N GLN A 129 -3.85 6.87 -12.92
CA GLN A 129 -5.16 6.88 -13.57
C GLN A 129 -5.36 5.64 -14.45
N GLU A 130 -4.35 5.25 -15.23
CA GLU A 130 -4.39 4.02 -16.03
C GLU A 130 -4.58 2.78 -15.15
N ARG A 131 -3.84 2.68 -14.03
CA ARG A 131 -4.01 1.61 -13.03
C ARG A 131 -5.41 1.62 -12.43
N ALA A 132 -5.97 2.80 -12.12
CA ALA A 132 -7.33 2.94 -11.58
C ALA A 132 -8.38 2.40 -12.56
N THR A 133 -8.30 2.82 -13.83
CA THR A 133 -9.21 2.37 -14.88
C THR A 133 -9.14 0.86 -15.08
N ASN A 134 -7.92 0.31 -15.16
CA ASN A 134 -7.74 -1.14 -15.32
C ASN A 134 -8.33 -1.94 -14.15
N SER A 135 -8.15 -1.45 -12.92
CA SER A 135 -8.72 -2.07 -11.72
C SER A 135 -10.25 -1.98 -11.71
N GLN A 136 -10.83 -0.81 -11.99
CA GLN A 136 -12.28 -0.62 -12.05
C GLN A 136 -12.95 -1.49 -13.13
N GLU A 137 -12.35 -1.57 -14.32
CA GLU A 137 -12.82 -2.45 -15.39
C GLU A 137 -12.78 -3.92 -14.97
N PHE A 138 -11.73 -4.32 -14.27
CA PHE A 138 -11.60 -5.68 -13.76
C PHE A 138 -12.75 -6.01 -12.81
N PHE A 139 -13.05 -5.15 -11.83
CA PHE A 139 -14.16 -5.34 -10.90
C PHE A 139 -15.51 -5.34 -11.62
N THR A 140 -15.70 -4.46 -12.60
CA THR A 140 -16.96 -4.42 -13.35
C THR A 140 -17.19 -5.73 -14.11
N LYS A 141 -16.15 -6.28 -14.73
CA LYS A 141 -16.21 -7.54 -15.50
C LYS A 141 -16.38 -8.77 -14.60
N HIS A 142 -15.76 -8.77 -13.42
CA HIS A 142 -15.72 -9.93 -12.53
C HIS A 142 -16.60 -9.79 -11.28
N ALA A 143 -17.47 -8.77 -11.22
CA ALA A 143 -18.30 -8.50 -10.03
C ALA A 143 -19.08 -9.74 -9.58
N ALA A 144 -19.63 -10.53 -10.50
CA ALA A 144 -20.40 -11.73 -10.17
C ALA A 144 -19.56 -12.85 -9.50
N GLU A 145 -18.27 -12.92 -9.81
CA GLU A 145 -17.34 -13.95 -9.30
C GLU A 145 -16.45 -13.44 -8.16
N PHE A 146 -16.55 -12.15 -7.83
CA PHE A 146 -15.60 -11.46 -6.97
C PHE A 146 -15.46 -12.12 -5.59
N HIS A 147 -16.57 -12.35 -4.90
CA HIS A 147 -16.60 -13.04 -3.61
C HIS A 147 -15.89 -14.40 -3.63
N GLN A 148 -16.14 -15.22 -4.66
CA GLN A 148 -15.52 -16.54 -4.80
C GLN A 148 -14.00 -16.47 -4.95
N LYS A 149 -13.47 -15.39 -5.54
CA LYS A 149 -12.03 -15.23 -5.77
C LYS A 149 -11.34 -14.54 -4.59
N GLN A 150 -12.00 -13.61 -3.91
CA GLN A 150 -11.50 -13.03 -2.67
C GLN A 150 -11.33 -14.08 -1.57
N ASP A 151 -12.30 -14.99 -1.43
CA ASP A 151 -12.23 -16.10 -0.47
C ASP A 151 -11.02 -17.03 -0.68
N LEU A 152 -10.42 -17.05 -1.89
CA LEU A 152 -9.21 -17.82 -2.16
C LEU A 152 -7.94 -17.18 -1.59
N ILE A 153 -7.94 -15.86 -1.39
CA ILE A 153 -6.80 -15.12 -0.83
C ILE A 153 -6.94 -15.00 0.69
N ALA A 154 -8.10 -14.53 1.14
CA ALA A 154 -8.43 -14.33 2.53
C ALA A 154 -9.94 -14.53 2.69
N SER A 155 -10.34 -15.61 3.36
CA SER A 155 -11.75 -15.88 3.61
C SER A 155 -12.31 -14.86 4.58
N HIS A 156 -13.45 -14.25 4.24
CA HIS A 156 -14.15 -13.33 5.15
C HIS A 156 -14.51 -14.00 6.49
N GLU A 157 -14.76 -15.32 6.49
CA GLU A 157 -15.03 -16.07 7.73
C GLU A 157 -13.84 -16.06 8.71
N GLN A 158 -12.61 -15.89 8.22
CA GLN A 158 -11.42 -15.92 9.05
C GLN A 158 -11.04 -14.55 9.63
N TYR A 159 -11.18 -13.46 8.86
CA TYR A 159 -10.78 -12.12 9.32
C TYR A 159 -11.97 -11.22 9.70
N GLY A 160 -13.18 -11.50 9.22
CA GLY A 160 -14.36 -10.68 9.42
C GLY A 160 -14.78 -10.56 10.89
N GLU A 161 -14.74 -11.65 11.65
CA GLU A 161 -15.03 -11.62 13.10
C GLU A 161 -14.02 -10.74 13.83
N THR A 162 -12.72 -10.89 13.53
CA THR A 162 -11.67 -10.09 14.17
C THR A 162 -11.82 -8.61 13.85
N LEU A 163 -12.20 -8.27 12.61
CA LEU A 163 -12.46 -6.90 12.20
C LEU A 163 -13.68 -6.31 12.94
N GLN A 164 -14.76 -7.07 13.07
CA GLN A 164 -15.95 -6.65 13.80
C GLN A 164 -15.65 -6.44 15.29
N ASP A 165 -14.87 -7.33 15.91
CA ASP A 165 -14.42 -7.20 17.30
C ASP A 165 -13.53 -5.97 17.49
N LEU A 166 -12.64 -5.69 16.55
CA LEU A 166 -11.79 -4.52 16.61
C LEU A 166 -12.62 -3.24 16.51
N VAL A 167 -13.54 -3.14 15.55
CA VAL A 167 -14.52 -2.05 15.45
C VAL A 167 -15.31 -1.91 16.76
N ALA A 168 -15.72 -3.02 17.38
CA ALA A 168 -16.48 -3.03 18.64
C ALA A 168 -15.66 -2.51 19.84
N THR A 169 -14.34 -2.69 19.83
CA THR A 169 -13.45 -2.35 20.93
C THR A 169 -12.77 -0.98 20.78
N LEU A 170 -12.85 -0.34 19.61
CA LEU A 170 -12.32 1.01 19.38
C LEU A 170 -12.91 2.02 20.38
N ASN A 171 -12.06 2.63 21.20
CA ASN A 171 -12.48 3.60 22.22
C ASN A 171 -12.71 5.00 21.61
N LEU A 172 -13.79 5.14 20.84
CA LEU A 172 -14.18 6.41 20.23
C LEU A 172 -14.98 7.25 21.24
N GLN A 173 -14.64 8.53 21.36
CA GLN A 173 -15.38 9.45 22.27
C GLN A 173 -16.85 9.59 21.86
N GLN A 174 -17.14 9.49 20.57
CA GLN A 174 -18.49 9.47 20.01
C GLN A 174 -18.53 8.54 18.79
N ALA A 175 -19.58 7.73 18.67
CA ALA A 175 -19.85 6.90 17.50
C ALA A 175 -20.98 7.53 16.66
N SER A 176 -20.70 8.67 16.03
CA SER A 176 -21.69 9.39 15.22
C SER A 176 -21.63 8.98 13.76
N THR A 177 -20.47 9.08 13.11
CA THR A 177 -20.31 8.84 11.68
C THR A 177 -19.15 7.89 11.42
N ALA A 178 -19.38 6.82 10.67
CA ALA A 178 -18.34 5.99 10.08
C ALA A 178 -18.31 6.16 8.55
N LEU A 179 -17.12 6.18 7.98
CA LEU A 179 -16.88 6.12 6.55
C LEU A 179 -16.13 4.82 6.24
N GLU A 180 -16.71 3.98 5.40
CA GLU A 180 -16.05 2.80 4.82
C GLU A 180 -15.62 3.12 3.38
N ILE A 181 -14.31 3.13 3.13
CA ILE A 181 -13.71 3.27 1.81
C ILE A 181 -13.61 1.88 1.20
N GLY A 182 -14.27 1.70 0.05
CA GLY A 182 -14.38 0.44 -0.66
C GLY A 182 -15.18 -0.63 0.09
N PRO A 183 -16.48 -0.39 0.40
CA PRO A 183 -17.31 -1.38 1.09
C PRO A 183 -17.53 -2.67 0.28
N GLY A 184 -17.23 -2.68 -1.02
CA GLY A 184 -17.40 -3.86 -1.87
C GLY A 184 -18.87 -4.31 -1.89
N GLU A 185 -19.12 -5.57 -1.50
CA GLU A 185 -20.48 -6.11 -1.38
C GLU A 185 -21.17 -5.74 -0.05
N GLY A 186 -20.54 -4.92 0.78
CA GLY A 186 -21.10 -4.35 1.99
C GLY A 186 -21.04 -5.25 3.23
N ASP A 187 -20.05 -6.14 3.35
CA ASP A 187 -19.99 -7.12 4.45
C ASP A 187 -19.80 -6.49 5.83
N LEU A 188 -19.10 -5.36 5.93
CA LEU A 188 -18.86 -4.66 7.19
C LEU A 188 -19.97 -3.64 7.53
N LEU A 189 -20.75 -3.21 6.53
CA LEU A 189 -21.83 -2.22 6.71
C LEU A 189 -22.82 -2.57 7.84
N PRO A 190 -23.27 -3.83 8.03
CA PRO A 190 -24.14 -4.18 9.15
C PRO A 190 -23.50 -3.96 10.53
N ALA A 191 -22.21 -4.24 10.66
CA ALA A 191 -21.48 -4.05 11.92
C ALA A 191 -21.32 -2.56 12.23
N LEU A 192 -20.98 -1.75 11.22
CA LEU A 192 -20.89 -0.29 11.36
C LEU A 192 -22.27 0.32 11.67
N SER A 193 -23.32 -0.11 10.96
CA SER A 193 -24.69 0.40 11.12
C SER A 193 -25.22 0.20 12.55
N LYS A 194 -24.85 -0.89 13.22
CA LYS A 194 -25.20 -1.14 14.63
C LYS A 194 -24.48 -0.21 15.62
N ARG A 195 -23.27 0.25 15.29
CA ARG A 195 -22.40 1.03 16.19
C ARG A 195 -22.53 2.53 16.00
N PHE A 196 -22.71 2.99 14.77
CA PHE A 196 -22.70 4.40 14.39
C PHE A 196 -24.09 4.92 14.04
N LYS A 197 -24.33 6.21 14.26
CA LYS A 197 -25.61 6.86 13.91
C LYS A 197 -25.78 7.06 12.41
N HIS A 198 -24.69 7.25 11.69
CA HIS A 198 -24.61 7.41 10.24
C HIS A 198 -23.43 6.61 9.71
N VAL A 199 -23.62 5.89 8.60
CA VAL A 199 -22.56 5.13 7.93
C VAL A 199 -22.54 5.53 6.47
N ILE A 200 -21.37 5.88 5.96
CA ILE A 200 -21.15 6.21 4.55
C ILE A 200 -20.29 5.11 3.94
N GLY A 201 -20.79 4.43 2.90
CA GLY A 201 -20.00 3.52 2.08
C GLY A 201 -19.60 4.22 0.78
N LEU A 202 -18.30 4.36 0.53
CA LEU A 202 -17.74 5.07 -0.61
C LEU A 202 -17.00 4.09 -1.52
N ASP A 203 -17.43 3.94 -2.77
CA ASP A 203 -16.77 3.04 -3.73
C ASP A 203 -16.72 3.67 -5.12
N VAL A 204 -15.65 3.39 -5.87
CA VAL A 204 -15.49 3.81 -7.27
C VAL A 204 -16.28 2.92 -8.23
N SER A 205 -16.64 1.71 -7.80
CA SER A 205 -17.37 0.71 -8.60
C SER A 205 -18.87 0.79 -8.33
N LYS A 206 -19.61 1.30 -9.31
CA LYS A 206 -21.08 1.33 -9.26
C LYS A 206 -21.69 -0.06 -9.07
N ALA A 207 -21.09 -1.08 -9.70
CA ALA A 207 -21.55 -2.46 -9.60
C ALA A 207 -21.43 -3.02 -8.17
N MET A 208 -20.37 -2.65 -7.43
CA MET A 208 -20.22 -3.04 -6.02
C MET A 208 -21.22 -2.30 -5.14
N LEU A 209 -21.42 -1.00 -5.37
CA LEU A 209 -22.45 -0.23 -4.64
C LEU A 209 -23.86 -0.76 -4.87
N ASP A 210 -24.18 -1.26 -6.06
CA ASP A 210 -25.47 -1.90 -6.32
C ASP A 210 -25.67 -3.14 -5.45
N LYS A 211 -24.62 -3.97 -5.27
CA LYS A 211 -24.66 -5.12 -4.36
C LYS A 211 -24.74 -4.70 -2.89
N ALA A 212 -23.93 -3.73 -2.47
CA ALA A 212 -23.98 -3.19 -1.12
C ALA A 212 -25.36 -2.58 -0.79
N SER A 213 -25.98 -1.91 -1.76
CA SER A 213 -27.34 -1.35 -1.65
C SER A 213 -28.40 -2.44 -1.44
N LEU A 214 -28.31 -3.54 -2.20
CA LEU A 214 -29.18 -4.70 -2.00
C LEU A 214 -29.02 -5.27 -0.59
N LYS A 215 -27.78 -5.45 -0.11
CA LYS A 215 -27.50 -5.94 1.25
C LYS A 215 -28.03 -4.99 2.33
N ALA A 216 -27.81 -3.69 2.17
CA ALA A 216 -28.32 -2.69 3.11
C ALA A 216 -29.86 -2.68 3.16
N THR A 217 -30.52 -2.88 2.02
CA THR A 217 -31.98 -2.98 1.94
C THR A 217 -32.50 -4.26 2.61
N ASP A 218 -31.89 -5.41 2.30
CA ASP A 218 -32.27 -6.72 2.85
C ASP A 218 -32.12 -6.77 4.37
N GLN A 219 -31.05 -6.19 4.89
CA GLN A 219 -30.79 -6.11 6.33
C GLN A 219 -31.39 -4.86 7.02
N GLN A 220 -32.17 -4.06 6.29
CA GLN A 220 -32.86 -2.88 6.81
C GLN A 220 -31.94 -1.84 7.48
N LEU A 221 -30.77 -1.60 6.89
CA LEU A 221 -29.76 -0.66 7.39
C LEU A 221 -30.14 0.79 7.03
N GLY A 222 -31.15 1.34 7.71
CA GLY A 222 -31.73 2.65 7.40
C GLY A 222 -30.83 3.87 7.66
N ASN A 223 -29.64 3.66 8.22
CA ASN A 223 -28.64 4.69 8.51
C ASN A 223 -27.38 4.57 7.61
N VAL A 224 -27.45 3.79 6.53
CA VAL A 224 -26.36 3.63 5.57
C VAL A 224 -26.63 4.47 4.33
N GLU A 225 -25.67 5.32 3.97
CA GLU A 225 -25.60 6.10 2.74
C GLU A 225 -24.50 5.54 1.85
N LEU A 226 -24.76 5.40 0.55
CA LEU A 226 -23.79 4.88 -0.42
C LEU A 226 -23.44 5.97 -1.44
N LEU A 227 -22.14 6.28 -1.55
CA LEU A 227 -21.61 7.30 -2.43
C LEU A 227 -20.76 6.66 -3.53
N HIS A 228 -21.07 6.98 -4.79
CA HIS A 228 -20.30 6.55 -5.95
C HIS A 228 -19.22 7.59 -6.29
N GLY A 229 -17.98 7.28 -5.97
CA GLY A 229 -16.83 8.15 -6.17
C GLY A 229 -15.60 7.67 -5.40
N ASP A 230 -14.57 8.49 -5.39
CA ASP A 230 -13.35 8.26 -4.60
C ASP A 230 -13.29 9.22 -3.40
N CYS A 231 -12.15 9.22 -2.72
CA CYS A 231 -11.94 10.06 -1.55
C CYS A 231 -11.99 11.57 -1.87
N GLU A 232 -11.73 11.99 -3.10
CA GLU A 232 -11.83 13.40 -3.49
C GLU A 232 -13.29 13.87 -3.40
N LEU A 233 -14.24 13.06 -3.88
CA LEU A 233 -15.67 13.34 -3.73
C LEU A 233 -16.09 13.51 -2.26
N ALA A 234 -15.57 12.65 -1.37
CA ALA A 234 -15.89 12.73 0.06
C ALA A 234 -15.35 14.03 0.70
N LEU A 235 -14.15 14.46 0.28
CA LEU A 235 -13.55 15.73 0.69
C LEU A 235 -14.37 16.92 0.17
N GLU A 236 -14.78 16.90 -1.10
CA GLU A 236 -15.63 17.94 -1.71
C GLU A 236 -16.98 18.06 -0.98
N GLN A 237 -17.53 16.94 -0.52
CA GLN A 237 -18.76 16.90 0.28
C GLN A 237 -18.54 17.27 1.76
N ASN A 238 -17.31 17.61 2.16
CA ASN A 238 -16.94 17.94 3.53
C ASN A 238 -17.32 16.84 4.53
N VAL A 239 -17.18 15.58 4.14
CA VAL A 239 -17.41 14.44 5.02
C VAL A 239 -16.45 14.52 6.21
N GLN A 240 -16.99 14.26 7.41
CA GLN A 240 -16.23 14.24 8.66
C GLN A 240 -16.67 13.04 9.49
N ALA A 241 -15.76 12.08 9.70
CA ALA A 241 -16.06 10.81 10.35
C ALA A 241 -15.30 10.63 11.68
N ASP A 242 -15.90 9.89 12.60
CA ASP A 242 -15.22 9.45 13.83
C ASP A 242 -14.39 8.18 13.57
N LEU A 243 -14.79 7.40 12.56
CA LEU A 243 -14.06 6.23 12.06
C LEU A 243 -13.98 6.32 10.54
N VAL A 244 -12.78 6.24 9.98
CA VAL A 244 -12.56 5.90 8.58
C VAL A 244 -12.00 4.48 8.55
N THR A 245 -12.62 3.58 7.79
CA THR A 245 -12.17 2.20 7.66
C THR A 245 -11.91 1.86 6.20
N CYS A 246 -10.83 1.13 5.95
CA CYS A 246 -10.41 0.67 4.63
C CYS A 246 -10.03 -0.81 4.76
N ASN A 247 -10.94 -1.69 4.35
CA ASN A 247 -10.80 -3.13 4.52
C ASN A 247 -10.59 -3.80 3.16
N MET A 248 -9.45 -4.45 2.97
CA MET A 248 -9.10 -5.20 1.75
C MET A 248 -9.21 -4.35 0.48
N VAL A 249 -8.73 -3.11 0.55
CA VAL A 249 -8.88 -2.11 -0.52
C VAL A 249 -7.54 -1.53 -0.96
N LEU A 250 -6.56 -1.35 -0.08
CA LEU A 250 -5.29 -0.68 -0.44
C LEU A 250 -4.58 -1.41 -1.58
N HIS A 251 -4.65 -2.74 -1.63
CA HIS A 251 -4.05 -3.52 -2.70
C HIS A 251 -4.68 -3.28 -4.08
N HIS A 252 -5.86 -2.66 -4.15
CA HIS A 252 -6.53 -2.27 -5.39
C HIS A 252 -6.41 -0.78 -5.71
N VAL A 253 -5.86 0.04 -4.81
CA VAL A 253 -5.70 1.49 -5.00
C VAL A 253 -4.37 1.80 -5.69
N PRO A 254 -4.33 2.57 -6.78
CA PRO A 254 -3.08 2.89 -7.50
C PRO A 254 -2.04 3.63 -6.66
N ALA A 255 -2.47 4.47 -5.73
CA ALA A 255 -1.64 5.25 -4.82
C ALA A 255 -2.10 5.04 -3.36
N PRO A 256 -1.74 3.90 -2.71
CA PRO A 256 -2.22 3.55 -1.37
C PRO A 256 -1.93 4.60 -0.31
N LYS A 257 -0.80 5.31 -0.43
CA LYS A 257 -0.40 6.41 0.44
C LYS A 257 -1.46 7.52 0.49
N GLU A 258 -2.13 7.82 -0.63
CA GLU A 258 -3.14 8.87 -0.67
C GLU A 258 -4.39 8.53 0.15
N ILE A 259 -4.67 7.24 0.36
CA ILE A 259 -5.74 6.83 1.28
C ILE A 259 -5.45 7.29 2.71
N PHE A 260 -4.18 7.27 3.15
CA PHE A 260 -3.81 7.78 4.47
C PHE A 260 -3.97 9.31 4.54
N ASN A 261 -3.53 10.03 3.51
CA ASN A 261 -3.66 11.49 3.44
C ASN A 261 -5.13 11.92 3.47
N HIS A 262 -5.95 11.37 2.57
CA HIS A 262 -7.37 11.67 2.53
C HIS A 262 -8.09 11.25 3.81
N SER A 263 -7.78 10.08 4.36
CA SER A 263 -8.36 9.64 5.64
C SER A 263 -8.04 10.61 6.77
N ALA A 264 -6.81 11.14 6.84
CA ALA A 264 -6.43 12.12 7.85
C ALA A 264 -7.24 13.42 7.75
N GLU A 265 -7.62 13.84 6.54
CA GLU A 265 -8.45 15.03 6.32
C GLU A 265 -9.95 14.78 6.57
N LEU A 266 -10.43 13.56 6.29
CA LEU A 266 -11.81 13.13 6.51
C LEU A 266 -12.11 12.80 7.98
N LEU A 267 -11.08 12.62 8.82
CA LEU A 267 -11.22 12.33 10.23
C LEU A 267 -11.46 13.58 11.07
N LYS A 268 -12.44 13.50 11.96
CA LYS A 268 -12.58 14.48 13.05
C LYS A 268 -11.39 14.38 14.02
N PRO A 269 -11.09 15.45 14.77
CA PRO A 269 -10.13 15.37 15.86
C PRO A 269 -10.47 14.25 16.85
N GLY A 270 -9.53 13.33 17.07
CA GLY A 270 -9.73 12.16 17.93
C GLY A 270 -10.47 10.99 17.28
N GLY A 271 -10.74 11.06 15.98
CA GLY A 271 -11.22 9.91 15.19
C GLY A 271 -10.11 8.90 14.92
N CYS A 272 -10.50 7.73 14.40
CA CYS A 272 -9.61 6.61 14.14
C CYS A 272 -9.61 6.20 12.67
N LEU A 273 -8.43 5.91 12.11
CA LEU A 273 -8.28 5.20 10.83
C LEU A 273 -8.04 3.72 11.12
N LEU A 274 -8.88 2.86 10.57
CA LEU A 274 -8.72 1.41 10.62
C LEU A 274 -8.39 0.86 9.23
N ILE A 275 -7.28 0.15 9.10
CA ILE A 275 -6.86 -0.49 7.85
C ILE A 275 -6.64 -1.97 8.08
N THR A 276 -7.23 -2.79 7.21
CA THR A 276 -6.96 -4.23 7.11
C THR A 276 -6.57 -4.53 5.68
N ASP A 277 -5.40 -5.13 5.47
CA ASP A 277 -4.93 -5.49 4.14
C ASP A 277 -3.95 -6.67 4.20
N LEU A 278 -3.56 -7.18 3.04
CA LEU A 278 -2.68 -8.33 2.91
C LEU A 278 -1.25 -7.97 3.31
N CYS A 279 -0.61 -8.84 4.10
CA CYS A 279 0.84 -8.80 4.24
C CYS A 279 1.50 -9.13 2.89
N ALA A 280 2.65 -8.54 2.61
CA ALA A 280 3.40 -8.81 1.39
C ALA A 280 3.60 -10.31 1.18
N HIS A 281 3.06 -10.84 0.09
CA HIS A 281 3.16 -12.26 -0.29
C HIS A 281 3.92 -12.40 -1.60
N ASP A 282 3.97 -13.57 -2.26
CA ASP A 282 4.60 -13.78 -3.58
C ASP A 282 3.62 -14.36 -4.62
N GLN A 283 2.33 -14.36 -4.31
CA GLN A 283 1.28 -15.04 -5.08
C GLN A 283 0.80 -14.23 -6.28
N ALA A 284 1.46 -14.37 -7.43
CA ALA A 284 1.16 -13.60 -8.64
C ALA A 284 -0.25 -13.80 -9.23
N TRP A 285 -0.91 -14.93 -8.93
CA TRP A 285 -2.24 -15.26 -9.44
C TRP A 285 -3.34 -14.30 -8.96
N ALA A 286 -3.11 -13.62 -7.83
CA ALA A 286 -4.06 -12.69 -7.24
C ALA A 286 -4.33 -11.47 -8.14
N ARG A 287 -3.36 -11.01 -8.94
CA ARG A 287 -3.63 -9.92 -9.92
C ARG A 287 -4.54 -10.37 -11.05
N GLU A 288 -4.27 -11.56 -11.60
CA GLU A 288 -5.01 -12.10 -12.75
C GLU A 288 -6.43 -12.51 -12.36
N SER A 289 -6.62 -12.95 -11.11
CA SER A 289 -7.87 -13.51 -10.62
C SER A 289 -8.68 -12.53 -9.77
N CYS A 290 -8.03 -11.63 -9.02
CA CYS A 290 -8.70 -10.76 -8.04
C CYS A 290 -8.54 -9.26 -8.34
N GLY A 291 -7.69 -8.88 -9.30
CA GLY A 291 -7.53 -7.48 -9.71
C GLY A 291 -6.59 -6.68 -8.82
N ASP A 292 -5.76 -7.36 -8.03
CA ASP A 292 -4.75 -6.74 -7.17
C ASP A 292 -3.76 -5.91 -8.00
N LEU A 293 -3.59 -4.64 -7.61
CA LEU A 293 -2.50 -3.80 -8.09
C LEU A 293 -1.22 -4.01 -7.28
N TRP A 294 -1.38 -4.39 -6.01
CA TRP A 294 -0.32 -4.67 -5.06
C TRP A 294 -0.53 -6.02 -4.43
N LEU A 295 0.51 -6.81 -4.29
CA LEU A 295 0.41 -8.15 -3.72
C LEU A 295 0.81 -8.11 -2.25
N GLY A 296 0.02 -7.35 -1.50
CA GLY A 296 0.20 -7.02 -0.08
C GLY A 296 1.30 -5.99 0.20
N PHE A 297 1.38 -5.60 1.47
CA PHE A 297 2.25 -4.54 1.96
C PHE A 297 3.15 -5.01 3.10
N ALA A 298 4.32 -4.39 3.23
CA ALA A 298 5.11 -4.54 4.44
C ALA A 298 4.48 -3.66 5.54
N PRO A 299 4.37 -4.13 6.80
CA PRO A 299 3.73 -3.34 7.86
C PRO A 299 4.37 -1.96 8.05
N GLU A 300 5.69 -1.88 7.84
CA GLU A 300 6.47 -0.65 7.95
C GLU A 300 6.09 0.38 6.88
N ASP A 301 5.57 -0.03 5.73
CA ASP A 301 5.05 0.89 4.71
C ASP A 301 3.82 1.63 5.24
N LEU A 302 2.89 0.91 5.88
CA LEU A 302 1.67 1.47 6.46
C LEU A 302 2.01 2.41 7.63
N THR A 303 2.90 2.01 8.54
CA THR A 303 3.37 2.86 9.65
C THR A 303 4.01 4.15 9.13
N ARG A 304 4.81 4.06 8.06
CA ARG A 304 5.44 5.23 7.45
C ARG A 304 4.40 6.18 6.84
N TRP A 305 3.48 5.67 6.03
CA TRP A 305 2.43 6.49 5.42
C TRP A 305 1.51 7.14 6.45
N ALA A 306 1.14 6.41 7.51
CA ALA A 306 0.39 6.98 8.63
C ALA A 306 1.13 8.15 9.27
N LYS A 307 2.43 8.00 9.55
CA LYS A 307 3.24 9.07 10.15
C LYS A 307 3.37 10.29 9.23
N GLU A 308 3.56 10.08 7.93
CA GLU A 308 3.61 11.15 6.92
C GLU A 308 2.28 11.92 6.86
N ALA A 309 1.14 11.20 6.95
CA ALA A 309 -0.21 11.76 7.06
C ALA A 309 -0.54 12.35 8.44
N ARG A 310 0.43 12.41 9.37
CA ARG A 310 0.28 12.90 10.76
C ARG A 310 -0.69 12.09 11.61
N LEU A 311 -0.93 10.84 11.25
CA LEU A 311 -1.65 9.86 12.05
C LEU A 311 -0.68 9.21 13.05
N LYS A 312 -1.24 8.74 14.17
CA LYS A 312 -0.49 8.03 15.20
C LYS A 312 -1.00 6.59 15.26
N GLU A 313 -0.09 5.64 15.10
CA GLU A 313 -0.38 4.21 15.26
C GLU A 313 -0.74 3.91 16.73
N GLU A 314 -1.86 3.21 16.95
CA GLU A 314 -2.31 2.77 18.27
C GLU A 314 -2.21 1.26 18.46
N GLN A 315 -2.78 0.47 17.54
CA GLN A 315 -2.82 -0.98 17.62
C GLN A 315 -2.55 -1.60 16.25
N THR A 316 -1.73 -2.65 16.22
CA THR A 316 -1.41 -3.44 15.02
C THR A 316 -1.53 -4.92 15.36
N GLN A 317 -2.20 -5.69 14.49
CA GLN A 317 -2.41 -7.12 14.66
C GLN A 317 -2.16 -7.86 13.34
N PHE A 318 -1.41 -8.95 13.43
CA PHE A 318 -1.17 -9.85 12.30
C PHE A 318 -2.11 -11.05 12.42
N LEU A 319 -2.97 -11.23 11.42
CA LEU A 319 -3.82 -12.41 11.31
C LEU A 319 -3.07 -13.45 10.49
N ALA A 320 -2.88 -14.64 11.07
CA ALA A 320 -2.43 -15.78 10.31
C ALA A 320 -3.65 -16.36 9.58
N LEU A 321 -3.74 -16.09 8.28
CA LEU A 321 -4.75 -16.61 7.36
C LEU A 321 -4.18 -17.80 6.59
#